data_AF-A0A934GHA6-F1
#
_entry.id   AF-A0A934GHA6-F1
#
_cell.length_a   1.000
_cell.length_b   1.000
_cell.length_c   1.000
_cell.angle_alpha   90.00
_cell.angle_beta   90.00
_cell.angle_gamma   90.00
#
_symmetry.space_group_name_H-M   'P 1'
#
loop_
_entity.id
_entity.type
_entity.pdbx_description
1 polymer ?
#
loop_
_entity_poly.entity_id
_entity_poly.type
_entity_poly.pdbx_seq_one_letter_code
_entity_poly.pdbx_strand_id
1 'polypeptide(L)' 'MIAVFLDNPFDSKLKTHKLSGPLRNYWAFWIDHRHRIVFSFMGAATVRFHIVGDHSIYQ' A
#
# COMPACT_ATOMS: atom_id res chain seq x y z
N MET A 1 -10.09 -6.58 -4.61
CA MET A 1 -8.87 -6.14 -3.90
C MET A 1 -9.15 -5.11 -2.83
N ILE A 2 -9.76 -3.96 -3.15
CA ILE A 2 -10.09 -2.94 -2.13
C ILE A 2 -10.95 -3.53 -1.01
N ALA A 3 -11.92 -4.39 -1.34
CA ALA A 3 -12.71 -5.12 -0.34
C ALA A 3 -11.86 -6.00 0.61
N VAL A 4 -10.81 -6.67 0.08
CA VAL A 4 -9.88 -7.46 0.90
C VAL A 4 -9.05 -6.55 1.80
N PHE A 5 -8.61 -5.40 1.28
CA PHE A 5 -7.88 -4.40 2.05
C PHE A 5 -8.72 -3.79 3.19
N LEU A 6 -9.99 -3.52 2.94
CA LEU A 6 -10.92 -2.97 3.95
C LEU A 6 -11.20 -3.98 5.08
N ASP A 7 -11.21 -5.28 4.77
CA ASP A 7 -11.36 -6.35 5.75
C ASP A 7 -10.05 -6.58 6.54
N ASN A 8 -8.94 -6.76 5.82
CA ASN A 8 -7.61 -6.91 6.41
C ASN A 8 -6.52 -6.32 5.49
N PRO A 9 -5.91 -5.17 5.84
CA PRO A 9 -4.89 -4.53 5.02
C PRO A 9 -3.57 -5.34 4.94
N PHE A 10 -3.42 -6.38 5.75
CA PHE A 10 -2.26 -7.29 5.76
C PHE A 10 -2.62 -8.71 5.29
N ASP A 11 -3.76 -8.89 4.63
CA ASP A 11 -4.09 -10.16 3.99
C ASP A 11 -2.97 -10.57 3.01
N SER A 12 -2.58 -11.84 3.04
CA SER A 12 -1.46 -12.36 2.25
C SER A 12 -1.66 -12.18 0.73
N LYS A 13 -2.92 -12.11 0.26
CA LYS A 13 -3.26 -11.84 -1.15
C LYS A 13 -2.82 -10.45 -1.61
N LEU A 14 -2.75 -9.48 -0.69
CA LEU A 14 -2.36 -8.09 -0.98
C LEU A 14 -0.84 -7.91 -1.08
N LYS A 15 -0.06 -8.86 -0.51
CA LYS A 15 1.41 -8.77 -0.43
C LYS A 15 1.88 -7.44 0.16
N THR A 16 1.17 -6.99 1.19
CA THR A 16 1.46 -5.73 1.89
C THR A 16 2.84 -5.80 2.54
N HIS A 17 3.67 -4.78 2.31
CA HIS A 17 5.01 -4.68 2.86
C HIS A 17 5.35 -3.24 3.21
N LYS A 18 6.22 -3.07 4.19
CA LYS A 18 6.72 -1.74 4.58
C LYS A 18 7.75 -1.28 3.56
N LEU A 19 7.67 -0.01 3.18
CA LEU A 19 8.68 0.56 2.29
C LEU A 19 9.98 0.83 3.06
N SER A 20 11.07 1.02 2.33
CA SER A 20 12.40 1.26 2.90
C SER A 20 12.89 2.69 2.61
N GLY A 21 14.04 3.05 3.18
CA GLY A 21 14.69 4.33 2.92
C GLY A 21 13.87 5.55 3.37
N PRO A 22 13.77 6.61 2.53
CA PRO A 22 12.98 7.80 2.84
C PRO A 22 11.50 7.52 3.09
N LEU A 23 10.98 6.42 2.54
CA LEU A 23 9.57 6.03 2.68
C LEU A 23 9.32 5.00 3.79
N ARG A 24 10.24 4.81 4.73
CA ARG A 24 10.10 3.83 5.83
C ARG A 24 8.83 3.97 6.68
N ASN A 25 8.13 5.09 6.61
CA ASN A 25 6.88 5.34 7.33
C ASN A 25 5.62 4.93 6.54
N TYR A 26 5.79 4.47 5.30
CA TYR A 26 4.72 4.08 4.40
C TYR A 26 4.69 2.57 4.18
N TRP A 27 3.53 2.10 3.75
CA TRP A 27 3.27 0.73 3.34
C TRP A 27 2.90 0.70 1.87
N ALA A 28 3.12 -0.43 1.22
CA ALA A 28 2.62 -0.66 -0.12
C ALA A 28 2.00 -2.04 -0.26
N PHE A 29 0.93 -2.15 -1.05
CA PHE A 29 0.33 -3.42 -1.42
C PHE A 29 0.11 -3.51 -2.94
N TRP A 30 0.02 -4.73 -3.46
CA TRP A 30 -0.03 -5.00 -4.90
C TRP A 30 -1.45 -4.86 -5.42
N ILE A 31 -1.62 -4.19 -6.57
CA ILE A 31 -2.84 -4.24 -7.40
C ILE A 31 -2.80 -5.37 -8.42
N ASP A 32 -1.66 -5.50 -9.05
CA ASP A 32 -1.30 -6.63 -9.88
C ASP A 32 0.23 -6.76 -9.80
N HIS A 33 0.85 -7.43 -10.77
CA HIS A 33 2.30 -7.59 -10.78
C HIS A 33 3.08 -6.27 -10.95
N ARG A 34 2.47 -5.24 -11.57
CA ARG A 34 3.11 -3.97 -11.92
C ARG A 34 2.63 -2.82 -11.04
N HIS A 35 1.38 -2.82 -10.61
CA HIS A 35 0.77 -1.71 -9.90
C HIS A 35 0.76 -1.92 -8.39
N ARG A 36 0.96 -0.82 -7.64
CA ARG A 36 0.95 -0.78 -6.18
C ARG A 36 0.18 0.44 -5.67
N ILE A 37 -0.40 0.31 -4.49
CA ILE A 37 -0.89 1.45 -3.72
C ILE A 37 0.06 1.70 -2.56
N VAL A 38 0.56 2.93 -2.45
CA VAL A 38 1.32 3.39 -1.26
C VAL A 38 0.36 4.08 -0.31
N PHE A 39 0.40 3.68 0.96
CA PHE A 39 -0.51 4.18 1.97
C PHE A 39 0.15 4.39 3.34
N SER A 40 -0.51 5.18 4.19
CA SER A 40 -0.17 5.31 5.61
C SER A 40 -1.44 5.28 6.47
N PHE A 41 -1.29 4.80 7.70
CA PHE A 41 -2.34 4.93 8.71
C PHE A 41 -2.34 6.35 9.27
N MET A 42 -3.51 6.98 9.29
CA MET A 42 -3.74 8.31 9.86
C MET A 42 -4.40 8.23 11.25
N GLY A 43 -4.59 7.02 11.77
CA GLY A 43 -5.29 6.71 13.01
C GLY A 43 -5.70 5.23 13.01
N ALA A 44 -6.53 4.84 13.98
CA ALA A 44 -6.94 3.44 14.13
C ALA A 44 -7.80 2.90 12.98
N ALA A 45 -8.62 3.76 12.35
CA ALA A 45 -9.58 3.35 11.32
C ALA A 45 -9.46 4.15 10.01
N THR A 46 -8.44 5.00 9.89
CA THR A 46 -8.27 5.89 8.74
C THR A 46 -6.98 5.60 8.02
N VAL A 47 -7.08 5.34 6.72
CA VAL A 47 -5.94 5.15 5.83
C VAL A 47 -5.94 6.25 4.78
N ARG A 48 -4.75 6.76 4.46
CA ARG A 48 -4.54 7.65 3.31
C ARG A 48 -3.78 6.91 2.23
N PHE A 49 -4.33 6.89 1.01
CA PHE A 49 -3.60 6.48 -0.18
C PHE A 49 -2.87 7.69 -0.75
N HIS A 50 -1.55 7.58 -0.88
CA HIS A 50 -0.70 8.65 -1.41
C HIS A 50 -0.47 8.49 -2.89
N ILE A 51 -0.33 7.24 -3.34
CA ILE A 51 0.08 6.91 -4.68
C ILE A 51 -0.66 5.67 -5.13
N VAL A 52 -1.18 5.71 -6.36
CA VAL A 52 -1.74 4.56 -7.07
C VAL A 52 -1.10 4.54 -8.46
N GLY A 53 -0.32 3.50 -8.75
CA GLY A 53 0.34 3.38 -10.05
C GLY A 53 1.39 2.28 -10.07
N ASP A 54 2.21 2.27 -11.10
CA ASP A 54 3.25 1.26 -11.27
C ASP A 54 4.56 1.57 -10.50
N HIS A 55 5.65 0.89 -10.85
CA HIS A 55 6.97 1.14 -10.28
C HIS A 55 7.65 2.43 -10.77
N SER A 56 7.09 3.14 -11.75
CA SER A 56 7.71 4.33 -12.35
C SER A 56 7.60 5.59 -11.49
N ILE A 57 6.82 5.54 -10.41
CA ILE A 57 6.52 6.67 -9.52
C ILE A 57 7.70 7.01 -8.58
N TYR A 58 8.82 6.29 -8.74
CA TYR A 58 10.08 6.50 -8.03
C TYR A 58 11.20 7.02 -8.94
N GLN A 59 10.88 7.37 -10.18
CA GLN A 59 11.86 7.87 -11.16
C GLN A 59 12.10 9.37 -11.04
#